data_AF-A0A1T4YGS6-F1
#
_entry.id   AF-A0A1T4YGS6-F1
#
_cell.length_a   1.000
_cell.length_b   1.000
_cell.length_c   1.000
_cell.angle_alpha   90.00
_cell.angle_beta   90.00
_cell.angle_gamma   90.00
#
_symmetry.space_group_name_H-M   'P 1'
#
loop_
_entity.id
_entity.type
_entity.pdbx_description
1 polymer ?
#
loop_
_entity_poly.entity_id
_entity_poly.type
_entity_poly.pdbx_seq_one_letter_code
_entity_poly.pdbx_strand_id
1 'polypeptide(L)'
;MVGLNIENQLNENAKDIISKLQKELADKDLEINNLKNELEFLKNQILNKNKKIFGKSSEQLNVDQISLFNEAEKYSNDKEDEPTIEEITYKRKKK
;
A
#
# COMPACT_ATOMS: atom_id res chain seq x y z
N MET A 1 21.75 40.79 -55.21
CA MET A 1 20.78 39.68 -55.35
C MET A 1 21.18 38.41 -54.59
N VAL A 2 22.45 38.00 -54.52
CA VAL A 2 22.87 36.74 -53.86
C VAL A 2 22.66 36.74 -52.33
N GLY A 3 22.95 37.85 -51.64
CA GLY A 3 22.79 37.93 -50.17
C GLY A 3 21.34 37.75 -49.68
N LEU A 4 20.37 38.33 -50.40
CA LEU A 4 18.95 38.22 -50.07
C LEU A 4 18.43 36.77 -50.17
N ASN A 5 19.00 35.97 -51.08
CA ASN A 5 18.62 34.57 -51.25
C ASN A 5 19.15 33.67 -50.12
N ILE A 6 20.37 33.94 -49.64
CA ILE A 6 20.99 33.22 -48.52
C ILE A 6 20.24 33.52 -47.22
N GLU A 7 19.87 34.78 -46.98
CA GLU A 7 19.11 35.19 -45.79
C GLU A 7 17.72 34.55 -45.75
N ASN A 8 17.03 34.46 -46.88
CA ASN A 8 15.75 33.75 -46.99
C ASN A 8 15.90 32.24 -46.72
N GLN A 9 16.94 31.59 -47.24
CA GLN A 9 17.21 30.18 -46.97
C GLN A 9 17.51 29.92 -45.48
N LEU A 10 18.28 30.79 -44.83
CA LEU A 10 18.56 30.71 -43.40
C LEU A 10 17.29 30.87 -42.56
N ASN A 11 16.41 31.80 -42.93
CA ASN A 11 15.13 32.01 -42.24
C ASN A 11 14.18 30.82 -42.36
N GLU A 12 14.06 30.20 -43.54
CA GLU A 12 13.24 28.99 -43.70
C GLU A 12 13.81 27.80 -42.91
N ASN A 13 15.13 27.61 -42.93
CA ASN A 13 15.76 26.58 -42.12
C ASN A 13 15.54 26.80 -40.61
N ALA A 14 15.59 28.06 -40.15
CA ALA A 14 15.31 28.40 -38.76
C ALA A 14 13.85 28.10 -38.38
N LYS A 15 12.87 28.40 -39.26
CA LYS A 15 11.46 28.04 -39.06
C LYS A 15 11.26 26.54 -38.95
N ASP A 16 11.91 25.76 -39.82
CA ASP A 16 11.84 24.30 -39.79
C ASP A 16 12.39 23.71 -38.49
N ILE A 17 13.49 24.26 -37.98
CA ILE A 17 14.08 23.85 -36.70
C ILE A 17 13.12 24.17 -35.55
N ILE A 18 12.56 25.39 -35.52
CA ILE A 18 11.61 25.81 -34.48
C ILE A 18 10.37 24.89 -34.50
N SER A 19 9.83 24.59 -35.67
CA SER A 19 8.68 23.69 -35.83
C SER A 19 8.98 22.28 -35.28
N LYS A 20 10.16 21.73 -35.59
CA LYS A 20 10.59 20.42 -35.07
C LYS A 20 10.72 20.43 -33.55
N LEU A 21 11.34 21.47 -32.99
CA LEU A 21 11.51 21.61 -31.53
C LEU A 21 10.16 21.76 -30.82
N GLN A 22 9.24 22.53 -31.38
CA GLN A 22 7.89 22.67 -30.83
C GLN A 22 7.12 21.35 -30.83
N LYS A 23 7.23 20.57 -31.91
CA LYS A 23 6.64 19.23 -31.98
C LYS A 23 7.24 18.31 -30.92
N GLU A 24 8.56 18.27 -30.81
CA GLU A 24 9.24 17.43 -29.82
C GLU A 24 8.87 17.82 -28.38
N LEU A 25 8.74 19.12 -28.09
CA LEU A 25 8.26 19.59 -26.79
C LEU A 25 6.83 19.12 -26.51
N ALA A 26 5.92 19.24 -27.48
CA ALA A 26 4.54 18.79 -27.33
C ALA A 26 4.46 17.27 -27.09
N ASP A 27 5.25 16.48 -27.83
CA ASP A 27 5.31 15.02 -27.67
C ASP A 27 5.83 14.65 -26.27
N LYS A 28 6.88 15.32 -25.79
CA LYS A 28 7.43 15.11 -24.44
C LYS A 28 6.45 15.53 -23.34
N ASP A 29 5.74 16.64 -23.50
CA ASP A 29 4.74 17.08 -22.53
C ASP A 29 3.58 16.09 -22.43
N LEU A 30 3.15 15.51 -23.55
CA LEU A 30 2.15 14.45 -23.59
C LEU A 30 2.64 13.20 -22.84
N GLU A 31 3.87 12.77 -23.11
CA GLU A 31 4.49 11.62 -22.42
C GLU A 31 4.59 11.85 -20.91
N ILE A 32 5.06 13.03 -20.49
CA ILE A 32 5.15 13.41 -19.08
C ILE A 32 3.79 13.34 -18.40
N ASN A 33 2.73 13.84 -19.05
CA ASN A 33 1.38 13.78 -18.50
C ASN A 33 0.88 12.34 -18.37
N ASN A 34 1.13 11.49 -19.36
CA ASN A 34 0.77 10.07 -19.30
C ASN A 34 1.49 9.36 -18.17
N LEU A 35 2.81 9.55 -18.02
CA LEU A 35 3.61 8.96 -16.96
C LEU A 35 3.16 9.44 -15.57
N LYS A 36 2.81 10.72 -15.42
CA LYS A 36 2.26 11.25 -14.17
C LYS A 36 0.93 10.58 -13.81
N ASN A 37 0.05 10.40 -14.78
CA ASN A 37 -1.24 9.73 -14.58
C ASN A 37 -1.06 8.26 -14.18
N GLU A 38 -0.15 7.55 -14.84
CA GLU A 38 0.17 6.16 -14.51
C GLU A 38 0.78 6.02 -13.11
N LEU A 39 1.72 6.90 -12.75
CA LEU A 39 2.30 6.94 -11.41
C LEU A 39 1.24 7.20 -10.33
N GLU A 40 0.34 8.14 -10.57
CA GLU A 40 -0.75 8.44 -9.63
C GLU A 40 -1.69 7.24 -9.47
N PHE A 41 -2.04 6.58 -10.57
CA PHE A 41 -2.83 5.35 -10.53
C PHE A 41 -2.16 4.24 -9.71
N LEU A 42 -0.87 4.00 -9.93
CA LEU A 42 -0.11 2.99 -9.20
C LEU A 42 0.01 3.32 -7.69
N LYS A 43 0.25 4.59 -7.35
CA LYS A 43 0.26 5.04 -5.95
C LYS A 43 -1.08 4.78 -5.26
N ASN A 44 -2.19 5.10 -5.93
CA ASN A 44 -3.53 4.86 -5.41
C ASN A 44 -3.82 3.36 -5.22
N GLN A 45 -3.38 2.52 -6.15
CA GLN A 45 -3.47 1.06 -6.02
C GLN A 45 -2.71 0.53 -4.79
N ILE A 46 -1.49 1.03 -4.55
CA ILE A 46 -0.68 0.67 -3.38
C ILE A 46 -1.37 1.13 -2.10
N LEU A 47 -1.84 2.39 -2.05
CA LEU A 47 -2.56 2.92 -0.89
C LEU A 47 -3.81 2.09 -0.56
N ASN A 48 -4.59 1.72 -1.59
CA ASN A 48 -5.78 0.89 -1.39
C ASN A 48 -5.42 -0.50 -0.86
N LYS A 49 -4.37 -1.15 -1.41
CA LYS A 49 -3.86 -2.44 -0.90
C LYS A 49 -3.43 -2.32 0.55
N ASN A 50 -2.65 -1.29 0.90
CA ASN A 50 -2.21 -1.08 2.26
C ASN A 50 -3.38 -0.84 3.21
N LYS A 51 -4.39 -0.05 2.80
CA LYS A 51 -5.61 0.16 3.60
C LYS A 51 -6.42 -1.13 3.79
N LYS A 52 -6.38 -2.07 2.84
CA LYS A 52 -7.05 -3.37 2.98
C LYS A 52 -6.31 -4.32 3.93
N ILE A 53 -4.99 -4.17 4.09
CA ILE A 53 -4.18 -5.06 4.93
C ILE A 53 -4.01 -4.47 6.34
N PHE A 54 -3.80 -3.16 6.43
CA PHE A 54 -3.44 -2.43 7.66
C PHE A 54 -4.45 -1.34 8.02
N GLY A 55 -5.66 -1.40 7.48
CA GLY A 55 -6.70 -0.43 7.79
C GLY A 55 -7.55 -0.86 8.98
N LYS A 56 -8.27 0.08 9.57
CA LYS A 56 -9.21 -0.21 10.67
C LYS A 56 -10.18 -1.36 10.40
N SER A 57 -10.59 -1.55 9.13
CA SER A 57 -11.47 -2.65 8.73
C SER A 57 -10.78 -4.01 8.69
N SER A 58 -9.45 -4.07 8.46
CA SER A 58 -8.70 -5.33 8.53
C SER A 58 -8.31 -5.71 9.95
N GLU A 59 -8.34 -4.75 10.87
CA GLU A 59 -8.20 -4.98 12.32
C GLU A 59 -9.51 -5.44 12.99
N GLN A 60 -10.65 -5.36 12.28
CA GLN A 60 -11.93 -5.87 12.79
C GLN A 60 -11.87 -7.40 12.86
N LEU A 61 -11.69 -7.91 14.08
CA LEU A 61 -11.76 -9.34 14.39
C LEU A 61 -13.23 -9.79 14.39
N ASN A 62 -13.49 -10.98 13.86
CA ASN A 62 -14.80 -11.60 14.04
C ASN A 62 -15.01 -11.82 15.55
N VAL A 63 -16.19 -11.44 16.07
CA VAL A 63 -16.57 -11.68 17.47
C VAL A 63 -16.44 -13.17 17.82
N ASP A 64 -16.74 -14.06 16.86
CA ASP A 64 -16.59 -15.51 17.05
C ASP A 64 -15.12 -15.94 17.24
N GLN A 65 -14.16 -15.18 16.70
CA GLN A 65 -12.73 -15.42 16.87
C GLN A 65 -12.25 -15.02 18.27
N ILE A 66 -12.89 -14.01 18.89
CA ILE A 66 -12.61 -13.61 20.28
C ILE A 66 -13.11 -14.69 21.24
N SER A 67 -14.26 -15.29 20.94
CA SER A 67 -14.89 -16.32 21.78
C SER A 67 -14.27 -17.72 21.65
N LEU A 68 -13.19 -17.90 20.87
CA LEU A 68 -12.55 -19.22 20.65
C LEU A 68 -12.08 -19.87 21.97
N PHE A 69 -11.77 -19.06 22.98
CA PHE A 69 -11.27 -19.54 24.29
C PHE A 69 -12.31 -19.47 25.41
N ASN A 70 -13.54 -19.04 25.13
CA ASN A 70 -14.58 -18.85 26.15
C ASN A 70 -15.38 -20.14 26.41
N GLU A 71 -14.92 -21.28 25.89
CA GLU A 71 -15.62 -22.57 26.02
C GLU A 71 -15.74 -23.01 27.49
N ALA A 72 -14.74 -22.70 28.33
CA ALA A 72 -14.76 -22.98 29.76
C ALA A 72 -15.68 -22.04 30.55
N GLU A 73 -15.83 -20.77 30.13
CA GLU A 73 -16.69 -19.78 30.79
C GLU A 73 -18.16 -20.19 30.77
N LYS A 74 -18.60 -20.93 29.74
CA LYS A 74 -19.97 -21.47 29.65
C LYS A 74 -20.34 -22.38 30.83
N TYR A 75 -19.35 -23.02 31.43
CA TYR A 75 -19.52 -23.94 32.55
C TYR A 75 -19.03 -23.34 33.88
N SER A 76 -18.58 -22.07 33.88
CA SER A 76 -18.17 -21.40 35.11
C SER A 76 -19.38 -21.13 35.99
N ASN A 77 -19.28 -21.51 37.27
CA ASN A 77 -20.30 -21.26 38.26
C ASN A 77 -19.67 -20.62 39.50
N ASP A 78 -19.80 -19.31 39.64
CA ASP A 78 -19.21 -18.55 40.76
C ASP A 78 -19.81 -18.91 42.14
N LYS A 79 -20.87 -19.73 42.16
CA LYS A 79 -21.53 -20.22 43.37
C LYS A 79 -21.09 -21.63 43.76
N GLU A 80 -20.30 -22.31 42.92
CA GLU A 80 -19.68 -23.59 43.26
C GLU A 80 -18.38 -23.36 44.02
N ASP A 81 -18.12 -24.23 45.00
CA ASP A 81 -16.89 -24.17 45.78
C ASP A 81 -15.70 -24.58 44.91
N GLU A 82 -14.55 -23.90 45.08
CA GLU A 82 -13.32 -24.25 44.38
C GLU A 82 -12.90 -25.70 44.70
N PRO A 83 -12.35 -26.44 43.72
CA PRO A 83 -11.87 -27.79 43.95
C PRO A 83 -10.72 -27.80 44.96
N THR A 84 -10.75 -28.72 45.91
CA THR A 84 -9.67 -28.91 46.88
C THR A 84 -8.36 -29.26 46.17
N ILE A 85 -7.34 -28.44 46.39
CA ILE A 85 -5.99 -28.65 45.87
C ILE A 85 -5.36 -29.84 46.61
N GLU A 86 -4.99 -30.88 45.88
CA GLU A 86 -4.32 -32.05 46.46
C GLU A 86 -2.83 -31.77 46.71
N GLU A 87 -2.38 -31.94 47.96
CA GLU A 87 -0.96 -31.86 48.30
C GLU A 87 -0.29 -33.23 48.20
N ILE A 88 0.64 -33.38 47.24
CA ILE A 88 1.44 -34.61 47.10
C ILE A 88 2.47 -34.65 48.23
N THR A 89 2.22 -35.45 49.26
CA THR A 89 3.19 -35.67 50.34
C THR A 89 4.10 -36.86 50.04
N TYR A 90 5.41 -36.62 49.95
CA TYR A 90 6.41 -37.67 49.74
C TYR A 90 7.13 -38.01 51.06
N LYS A 91 7.06 -39.28 51.48
CA LYS A 91 7.87 -39.79 52.60
C LYS A 91 9.14 -40.45 52.07
N ARG A 92 10.28 -39.74 52.21
CA ARG A 92 11.61 -40.29 51.89
C ARG A 92 12.03 -41.35 52.92
N LYS A 93 12.32 -42.57 52.46
CA LYS A 93 12.99 -43.58 53.31
C LYS A 93 14.46 -43.17 53.48
N LYS A 94 14.88 -42.77 54.70
CA LYS A 94 16.30 -42.53 54.99
C LYS A 94 17.01 -43.89 55.06
N LYS A 95 18.11 -44.02 54.32
CA LYS A 95 19.12 -45.07 54.51
C LYS A 95 19.92 -44.78 55.76
#